data_AF-A0A521FW11-F1
#
_entry.id   AF-A0A521FW11-F1
#
_cell.length_a   1.000
_cell.length_b   1.000
_cell.length_c   1.000
_cell.angle_alpha   90.00
_cell.angle_beta   90.00
_cell.angle_gamma   90.00
#
_symmetry.space_group_name_H-M   'P 1'
#
loop_
_entity.id
_entity.type
_entity.pdbx_description
1 polymer ?
#
loop_
_entity_poly.entity_id
_entity_poly.type
_entity_poly.pdbx_seq_one_letter_code
_entity_poly.pdbx_strand_id
1 'polypeptide(L)'
;MWLPASPDLISQSALRIRMGRASVSLAMLSSVVLLTLLAATPASADVIRFGTAAKSAPDVTSVQRFRNARNFVAPNAVAPSSSAETDLRQALRQASGAAPNKPLRAPRIQSSIDRTAARYQHHPALRASGLSPRQWRALFQAMIWQESRFNPQAKSPKGALGLAQLMPGTAQMLGVNPRDPMQNLDGGARYLLAQLQAFRSPMLALAA
;
A
#
# COMPACT_ATOMS: atom_id res chain seq x y z
N MET A 1 16.56 20.75 -85.69
CA MET A 1 15.87 20.95 -84.40
C MET A 1 14.92 19.76 -84.19
N TRP A 2 15.48 18.54 -84.16
CA TRP A 2 15.95 17.69 -83.05
C TRP A 2 14.81 16.86 -82.42
N LEU A 3 14.95 15.53 -82.58
CA LEU A 3 14.00 14.44 -82.31
C LEU A 3 14.04 14.00 -80.84
N PRO A 4 12.95 13.44 -80.27
CA PRO A 4 13.02 12.64 -79.05
C PRO A 4 13.38 11.18 -79.37
N ALA A 5 14.34 10.63 -78.62
CA ALA A 5 14.70 9.22 -78.64
C ALA A 5 13.91 8.43 -77.58
N SER A 6 13.38 7.29 -77.99
CA SER A 6 12.99 6.12 -77.19
C SER A 6 13.74 4.91 -77.81
N PRO A 7 13.69 3.68 -77.28
CA PRO A 7 13.54 3.17 -75.91
C PRO A 7 14.67 2.17 -75.53
N ASP A 8 14.97 2.01 -74.24
CA ASP A 8 15.80 0.88 -73.78
C ASP A 8 14.94 -0.35 -73.49
N LEU A 9 15.18 -1.40 -74.28
CA LEU A 9 14.74 -2.79 -74.09
C LEU A 9 16.01 -3.64 -73.93
N ILE A 10 16.33 -4.14 -72.73
CA ILE A 10 17.01 -5.44 -72.59
C ILE A 10 16.44 -6.19 -71.39
N SER A 11 16.08 -7.43 -71.70
CA SER A 11 15.42 -8.44 -70.91
C SER A 11 16.42 -9.47 -70.37
N GLN A 12 15.98 -10.20 -69.35
CA GLN A 12 16.42 -11.53 -68.90
C GLN A 12 17.53 -11.61 -67.84
N SER A 13 17.12 -12.00 -66.62
CA SER A 13 17.60 -13.22 -65.97
C SER A 13 16.69 -13.58 -64.78
N ALA A 14 15.94 -14.65 -64.96
CA ALA A 14 15.14 -15.29 -63.93
C ALA A 14 16.06 -15.96 -62.90
N LEU A 15 15.85 -15.68 -61.60
CA LEU A 15 16.33 -16.57 -60.55
C LEU A 15 15.22 -16.81 -59.54
N ARG A 16 14.63 -18.01 -59.65
CA ARG A 16 13.69 -18.59 -58.70
C ARG A 16 14.36 -18.65 -57.31
N ILE A 17 13.87 -17.86 -56.37
CA ILE A 17 14.19 -18.07 -54.95
C ILE A 17 13.04 -18.84 -54.30
N ARG A 18 13.37 -20.10 -54.05
CA ARG A 18 12.64 -21.19 -53.38
C ARG A 18 12.10 -20.73 -52.02
N MET A 19 10.78 -20.78 -51.85
CA MET A 19 10.15 -20.73 -50.53
C MET A 19 10.64 -21.91 -49.69
N GLY A 20 11.47 -21.62 -48.70
CA GLY A 20 11.84 -22.57 -47.65
C GLY A 20 10.69 -22.72 -46.67
N ARG A 21 9.94 -23.82 -46.78
CA ARG A 21 9.15 -24.36 -45.67
C ARG A 21 10.15 -24.99 -44.69
N ALA A 22 10.30 -24.39 -43.51
CA ALA A 22 11.00 -25.01 -42.40
C ALA A 22 10.07 -25.05 -41.19
N SER A 23 9.34 -26.17 -41.13
CA SER A 23 9.03 -26.98 -39.95
C SER A 23 8.92 -26.26 -38.60
N VAL A 24 7.68 -25.97 -38.18
CA VAL A 24 7.35 -25.82 -36.76
C VAL A 24 7.38 -27.23 -36.15
N SER A 25 8.48 -27.56 -35.45
CA SER A 25 8.57 -28.81 -34.71
C SER A 25 7.65 -28.80 -33.49
N LEU A 26 6.73 -29.75 -33.53
CA LEU A 26 5.77 -30.14 -32.53
C LEU A 26 6.43 -31.03 -31.45
N ALA A 27 6.02 -30.82 -30.20
CA ALA A 27 6.05 -31.74 -29.05
C ALA A 27 7.38 -32.04 -28.33
N MET A 28 7.44 -31.66 -27.05
CA MET A 28 7.50 -32.55 -25.85
C MET A 28 7.30 -31.65 -24.60
N LEU A 29 6.08 -31.33 -24.16
CA LEU A 29 5.27 -32.08 -23.16
C LEU A 29 6.07 -32.57 -21.94
N SER A 30 5.90 -31.90 -20.80
CA SER A 30 5.56 -32.58 -19.53
C SER A 30 5.09 -31.59 -18.45
N SER A 31 3.80 -31.75 -18.11
CA SER A 31 3.17 -31.66 -16.78
C SER A 31 3.61 -30.59 -15.79
N VAL A 32 2.70 -29.68 -15.44
CA VAL A 32 1.84 -29.79 -14.24
C VAL A 32 0.69 -28.77 -14.40
N VAL A 33 -0.46 -29.22 -14.90
CA VAL A 33 -1.74 -28.56 -14.61
C VAL A 33 -2.36 -29.37 -13.47
N LEU A 34 -2.14 -28.93 -12.24
CA LEU A 34 -2.80 -29.51 -11.08
C LEU A 34 -4.08 -28.72 -10.81
N LEU A 35 -5.19 -29.22 -11.34
CA LEU A 35 -6.53 -28.78 -11.00
C LEU A 35 -6.90 -29.44 -9.65
N THR A 36 -6.65 -28.75 -8.55
CA THR A 36 -7.15 -29.14 -7.22
C THR A 36 -8.50 -28.47 -6.95
N LEU A 37 -9.56 -29.24 -7.17
CA LEU A 37 -10.90 -28.93 -6.65
C LEU A 37 -11.11 -29.78 -5.38
N LEU A 38 -11.07 -29.19 -4.18
CA LEU A 38 -11.78 -29.78 -3.03
C LEU A 38 -12.07 -28.80 -1.88
N ALA A 39 -13.36 -28.73 -1.56
CA ALA A 39 -14.02 -28.33 -0.31
C ALA A 39 -13.74 -26.92 0.24
N ALA A 40 -14.69 -26.01 -0.03
CA ALA A 40 -14.96 -24.89 0.88
C ALA A 40 -15.38 -25.45 2.24
N THR A 41 -14.53 -25.30 3.25
CA THR A 41 -14.93 -25.49 4.65
C THR A 41 -15.88 -24.36 5.03
N PRO A 42 -17.07 -24.63 5.58
CA PRO A 42 -17.92 -23.57 6.11
C PRO A 42 -17.19 -22.89 7.26
N ALA A 43 -16.94 -21.60 7.13
CA ALA A 43 -16.51 -20.77 8.25
C ALA A 43 -17.66 -20.72 9.26
N SER A 44 -17.48 -21.34 10.43
CA SER A 44 -18.39 -21.16 11.57
C SER A 44 -18.37 -19.70 11.98
N ALA A 45 -19.48 -19.00 11.72
CA ALA A 45 -19.74 -17.69 12.30
C ALA A 45 -20.06 -17.89 13.78
N ASP A 46 -19.15 -17.49 14.66
CA ASP A 46 -19.44 -17.42 16.09
C ASP A 46 -20.36 -16.20 16.32
N VAL A 47 -21.62 -16.49 16.61
CA VAL A 47 -22.64 -15.50 16.96
C VAL A 47 -22.43 -15.15 18.42
N ILE A 48 -21.81 -14.00 18.69
CA ILE A 48 -21.72 -13.45 20.05
C ILE A 48 -23.14 -13.15 20.54
N ARG A 49 -23.69 -14.07 21.34
CA ARG A 49 -24.92 -13.87 22.12
C ARG A 49 -24.61 -12.90 23.27
N PHE A 50 -25.22 -11.73 23.26
CA PHE A 50 -25.27 -10.86 24.42
C PHE A 50 -26.29 -11.42 25.42
N GLY A 51 -25.84 -12.39 26.22
CA GLY A 51 -26.56 -12.89 27.38
C GLY A 51 -26.45 -11.91 28.55
N THR A 52 -27.60 -11.45 29.02
CA THR A 52 -27.81 -10.66 30.22
C THR A 52 -27.59 -11.47 31.50
N ALA A 53 -27.01 -10.82 32.52
CA ALA A 53 -26.88 -11.21 33.94
C ALA A 53 -25.89 -12.34 34.28
N ALA A 54 -25.12 -12.33 35.38
CA ALA A 54 -24.63 -11.33 36.34
C ALA A 54 -23.65 -12.07 37.27
N LYS A 55 -22.44 -11.54 37.52
CA LYS A 55 -21.76 -11.54 38.84
C LYS A 55 -20.38 -10.86 38.80
N SER A 56 -20.41 -9.61 39.22
CA SER A 56 -19.49 -8.92 40.15
C SER A 56 -17.96 -9.14 40.03
N ALA A 57 -17.28 -8.15 39.44
CA ALA A 57 -15.95 -7.68 39.85
C ALA A 57 -15.90 -6.15 39.62
N PRO A 58 -15.20 -5.36 40.47
CA PRO A 58 -15.42 -3.92 40.57
C PRO A 58 -14.84 -3.20 39.34
N ASP A 59 -15.75 -2.65 38.55
CA ASP A 59 -15.50 -1.81 37.38
C ASP A 59 -15.24 -0.37 37.83
N VAL A 60 -13.97 0.05 37.82
CA VAL A 60 -13.59 1.46 37.82
C VAL A 60 -13.27 1.89 36.39
N THR A 61 -14.26 1.82 35.52
CA THR A 61 -14.23 2.48 34.21
C THR A 61 -15.36 3.50 34.14
N SER A 62 -15.12 4.67 34.73
CA SER A 62 -16.02 5.81 34.66
C SER A 62 -16.04 6.39 33.24
N VAL A 63 -16.81 5.78 32.34
CA VAL A 63 -17.27 6.43 31.12
C VAL A 63 -18.35 7.43 31.54
N GLN A 64 -17.94 8.69 31.74
CA GLN A 64 -18.88 9.78 31.98
C GLN A 64 -19.76 9.95 30.73
N ARG A 65 -21.03 9.59 30.89
CA ARG A 65 -22.11 9.82 29.94
C ARG A 65 -22.26 11.32 29.69
N PHE A 66 -22.01 11.76 28.46
CA PHE A 66 -22.43 13.07 28.00
C PHE A 66 -23.93 13.04 27.70
N ARG A 67 -24.76 13.46 28.67
CA ARG A 67 -26.16 13.80 28.44
C ARG A 67 -26.54 15.05 29.23
N ASN A 68 -27.02 16.05 28.49
CA ASN A 68 -27.64 17.32 28.87
C ASN A 68 -26.81 18.33 29.66
N ALA A 69 -26.31 19.32 28.91
CA ALA A 69 -25.88 20.61 29.41
C ALA A 69 -27.07 21.36 30.03
N ARG A 70 -27.13 21.38 31.37
CA ARG A 70 -27.80 22.38 32.23
C ARG A 70 -27.71 21.87 33.69
N ASN A 71 -26.51 22.02 34.26
CA ASN A 71 -26.20 22.16 35.69
C ASN A 71 -24.71 21.85 35.88
N PHE A 72 -23.87 22.87 35.68
CA PHE A 72 -22.48 22.84 36.12
C PHE A 72 -22.44 23.11 37.62
N VAL A 73 -22.28 22.05 38.42
CA VAL A 73 -21.68 22.18 39.75
C VAL A 73 -20.18 22.06 39.52
N ALA A 74 -19.43 23.13 39.76
CA ALA A 74 -17.97 23.09 39.70
C ALA A 74 -17.44 22.15 40.80
N PRO A 75 -16.68 21.08 40.48
CA PRO A 75 -15.97 20.33 41.49
C PRO A 75 -14.83 21.20 42.02
N ASN A 76 -14.65 21.20 43.35
CA ASN A 76 -13.50 21.78 44.03
C ASN A 76 -12.21 21.35 43.30
N ALA A 77 -11.39 22.33 42.94
CA ALA A 77 -10.11 22.13 42.27
C ALA A 77 -9.15 21.36 43.20
N VAL A 78 -9.15 20.03 43.10
CA VAL A 78 -8.07 19.20 43.62
C VAL A 78 -6.88 19.44 42.69
N ALA A 79 -5.87 20.17 43.19
CA ALA A 79 -4.60 20.30 42.49
C ALA A 79 -4.06 18.88 42.19
N PRO A 80 -3.56 18.62 40.97
CA PRO A 80 -3.04 17.30 40.62
C PRO A 80 -1.97 16.91 41.64
N SER A 81 -2.14 15.76 42.29
CA SER A 81 -1.16 15.27 43.25
C SER A 81 0.18 15.11 42.54
N SER A 82 1.26 15.50 43.21
CA SER A 82 2.63 15.44 42.67
C SER A 82 3.03 14.04 42.16
N SER A 83 2.36 12.99 42.66
CA SER A 83 2.47 11.62 42.15
C SER A 83 1.98 11.48 40.72
N ALA A 84 0.80 12.03 40.36
CA ALA A 84 0.22 11.90 39.02
C ALA A 84 1.06 12.63 37.96
N GLU A 85 1.63 13.78 38.33
CA GLU A 85 2.56 14.50 37.44
C GLU A 85 3.89 13.76 37.31
N THR A 86 4.38 13.13 38.38
CA THR A 86 5.59 12.29 38.36
C THR A 86 5.38 11.05 37.51
N ASP A 87 4.23 10.39 37.63
CA ASP A 87 3.83 9.22 36.86
C ASP A 87 3.68 9.56 35.38
N LEU A 88 3.08 10.70 35.05
CA LEU A 88 2.98 11.20 33.67
C LEU A 88 4.36 11.50 33.09
N ARG A 89 5.23 12.18 33.85
CA ARG A 89 6.61 12.47 33.43
C ARG A 89 7.43 11.19 33.27
N GLN A 90 7.22 10.19 34.13
CA GLN A 90 7.85 8.88 34.04
C GLN A 90 7.36 8.10 32.82
N ALA A 91 6.05 8.12 32.55
CA ALA A 91 5.46 7.53 31.36
C ALA A 91 5.96 8.20 30.06
N LEU A 92 6.07 9.53 30.05
CA LEU A 92 6.64 10.29 28.93
C LEU A 92 8.13 9.99 28.72
N ARG A 93 8.92 9.85 29.79
CA ARG A 93 10.33 9.43 29.71
C ARG A 93 10.48 8.00 29.20
N GLN A 94 9.63 7.07 29.64
CA GLN A 94 9.61 5.69 29.16
C GLN A 94 9.18 5.61 27.68
N ALA A 95 8.24 6.46 27.25
CA ALA A 95 7.84 6.60 25.86
C ALA A 95 8.95 7.20 25.00
N SER A 96 9.68 8.19 25.53
CA SER A 96 10.82 8.83 24.86
C SER A 96 12.08 7.97 24.85
N GLY A 97 12.19 6.99 25.75
CA GLY A 97 13.33 6.07 25.88
C GLY A 97 13.15 4.74 25.14
N ALA A 98 12.08 4.56 24.37
CA ALA A 98 11.82 3.32 23.62
C ALA A 98 12.79 3.17 22.43
N ALA A 99 13.96 2.59 22.75
CA ALA A 99 15.02 1.97 21.95
C ALA A 99 15.06 2.17 20.43
N PRO A 100 16.24 2.51 19.87
CA PRO A 100 16.47 2.45 18.43
C PRO A 100 16.38 0.98 17.97
N ASN A 101 15.71 0.76 16.83
CA ASN A 101 15.73 -0.49 16.05
C ASN A 101 14.93 -1.71 16.57
N LYS A 102 13.79 -1.52 17.24
CA LYS A 102 12.81 -2.63 17.34
C LYS A 102 11.96 -2.69 16.07
N PRO A 103 11.80 -3.84 15.39
CA PRO A 103 10.96 -3.93 14.20
C PRO A 103 9.54 -3.44 14.53
N LEU A 104 9.03 -2.53 13.70
CA LEU A 104 7.69 -1.98 13.87
C LEU A 104 6.67 -3.13 13.76
N ARG A 105 5.97 -3.41 14.86
CA ARG A 105 4.90 -4.43 14.91
C ARG A 105 3.75 -4.03 13.99
N ALA A 106 3.06 -5.00 13.39
CA ALA A 106 1.96 -4.77 12.45
C ALA A 106 0.89 -3.73 12.91
N PRO A 107 0.44 -3.71 14.19
CA PRO A 107 -0.48 -2.66 14.66
C PRO A 107 0.09 -1.24 14.57
N ARG A 108 1.41 -1.06 14.80
CA ARG A 108 2.08 0.23 14.65
C ARG A 108 2.28 0.60 13.18
N ILE A 109 2.59 -0.38 12.31
CA ILE A 109 2.70 -0.17 10.87
C ILE A 109 1.39 0.35 10.29
N GLN A 110 0.27 -0.27 10.65
CA GLN A 110 -1.04 0.15 10.16
C GLN A 110 -1.34 1.60 10.54
N SER A 111 -1.05 2.00 11.78
CA SER A 111 -1.20 3.40 12.20
C SER A 111 -0.32 4.37 11.40
N SER A 112 0.88 3.95 10.98
CA SER A 112 1.76 4.77 10.13
C SER A 112 1.26 4.88 8.69
N ILE A 113 0.68 3.81 8.15
CA ILE A 113 0.02 3.81 6.84
C ILE A 113 -1.16 4.77 6.87
N ASP A 114 -2.02 4.69 7.89
CA ASP A 114 -3.17 5.56 8.04
C ASP A 114 -2.77 7.04 8.18
N ARG A 115 -1.76 7.35 9.00
CA ARG A 115 -1.21 8.72 9.13
C ARG A 115 -0.64 9.24 7.81
N THR A 116 0.05 8.39 7.05
CA THR A 116 0.62 8.77 5.75
C THR A 116 -0.51 9.01 4.73
N ALA A 117 -1.50 8.12 4.66
CA ALA A 117 -2.66 8.32 3.80
C ALA A 117 -3.41 9.62 4.13
N ALA A 118 -3.63 9.91 5.42
CA ALA A 118 -4.27 11.12 5.88
C ALA A 118 -3.48 12.39 5.49
N ARG A 119 -2.14 12.38 5.58
CA ARG A 119 -1.29 13.49 5.15
C ARG A 119 -1.53 13.88 3.68
N TYR A 120 -1.78 12.90 2.83
CA TYR A 120 -1.93 13.08 1.39
C TYR A 120 -3.39 13.12 0.90
N GLN A 121 -4.37 13.03 1.80
CA GLN A 121 -5.78 12.83 1.44
C GLN A 121 -6.43 13.98 0.64
N HIS A 122 -5.78 15.15 0.59
CA HIS A 122 -6.24 16.33 -0.15
C HIS A 122 -5.45 16.60 -1.44
N HIS A 123 -4.56 15.68 -1.84
CA HIS A 123 -3.74 15.86 -3.04
C HIS A 123 -4.63 15.96 -4.30
N PRO A 124 -4.37 16.93 -5.22
CA PRO A 124 -5.23 17.18 -6.38
C PRO A 124 -5.33 15.99 -7.34
N ALA A 125 -4.29 15.15 -7.42
CA ALA A 125 -4.32 13.93 -8.22
C ALA A 125 -5.44 12.96 -7.81
N LEU A 126 -5.85 12.95 -6.54
CA LEU A 126 -6.93 12.08 -6.07
C LEU A 126 -8.26 12.48 -6.70
N ARG A 127 -8.60 13.77 -6.64
CA ARG A 127 -9.83 14.30 -7.26
C ARG A 127 -9.84 14.09 -8.76
N ALA A 128 -8.70 14.34 -9.41
CA ALA A 128 -8.57 14.16 -10.85
C ALA A 128 -8.64 12.69 -11.30
N SER A 129 -8.40 11.74 -10.40
CA SER A 129 -8.55 10.30 -10.63
C SER A 129 -9.84 9.73 -10.04
N GLY A 130 -10.78 10.58 -9.61
CA GLY A 130 -12.08 10.16 -9.05
C GLY A 130 -12.01 9.48 -7.69
N LEU A 131 -10.92 9.64 -6.93
CA LEU A 131 -10.73 9.03 -5.61
C LEU A 131 -11.14 9.98 -4.49
N SER A 132 -12.07 9.54 -3.64
CA SER A 132 -12.32 10.15 -2.33
C SER A 132 -11.18 9.88 -1.34
N PRO A 133 -11.02 10.69 -0.28
CA PRO A 133 -10.06 10.42 0.81
C PRO A 133 -10.16 9.00 1.39
N ARG A 134 -11.38 8.47 1.51
CA ARG A 134 -11.63 7.12 2.01
C ARG A 134 -11.09 6.05 1.05
N GLN A 135 -11.36 6.20 -0.25
CA GLN A 135 -10.87 5.29 -1.28
C GLN A 135 -9.35 5.36 -1.40
N TRP A 136 -8.75 6.55 -1.30
CA TRP A 136 -7.31 6.73 -1.26
C TRP A 136 -6.66 5.95 -0.12
N ARG A 137 -7.18 6.07 1.11
CA ARG A 137 -6.67 5.31 2.26
C ARG A 137 -6.73 3.81 2.02
N ALA A 138 -7.86 3.31 1.51
CA ALA A 138 -8.04 1.89 1.23
C ALA A 138 -7.09 1.39 0.13
N LEU A 139 -6.94 2.16 -0.96
CA LEU A 139 -6.04 1.86 -2.07
C LEU A 139 -4.59 1.79 -1.59
N PHE A 140 -4.14 2.81 -0.85
CA PHE A 140 -2.77 2.87 -0.34
C PHE A 140 -2.49 1.71 0.62
N GLN A 141 -3.40 1.40 1.54
CA GLN A 141 -3.27 0.25 2.44
C GLN A 141 -3.21 -1.08 1.66
N ALA A 142 -4.06 -1.28 0.67
CA ALA A 142 -4.09 -2.48 -0.15
C ALA A 142 -2.78 -2.64 -0.96
N MET A 143 -2.25 -1.55 -1.53
CA MET A 143 -0.96 -1.55 -2.20
C MET A 143 0.16 -2.00 -1.26
N ILE A 144 0.28 -1.41 -0.06
CA ILE A 144 1.33 -1.79 0.90
C ILE A 144 1.20 -3.26 1.33
N TRP A 145 -0.03 -3.77 1.49
CA TRP A 145 -0.25 -5.19 1.78
C TRP A 145 0.20 -6.09 0.63
N GLN A 146 -0.06 -5.69 -0.61
CA GLN A 146 0.34 -6.43 -1.81
C GLN A 146 1.87 -6.44 -1.96
N GLU A 147 2.53 -5.32 -1.71
CA GLU A 147 3.98 -5.16 -1.89
C GLU A 147 4.81 -5.91 -0.84
N SER A 148 4.42 -5.82 0.44
CA SER A 148 5.30 -6.30 1.53
C SER A 148 4.61 -7.12 2.60
N ARG A 149 3.29 -7.33 2.53
CA ARG A 149 2.51 -7.89 3.65
C ARG A 149 2.73 -7.12 4.96
N PHE A 150 2.89 -5.79 4.87
CA PHE A 150 3.22 -4.91 6.00
C PHE A 150 4.60 -5.18 6.63
N ASN A 151 5.52 -5.83 5.93
CA ASN A 151 6.87 -6.08 6.43
C ASN A 151 7.83 -4.91 6.10
N PRO A 152 8.27 -4.12 7.09
CA PRO A 152 9.19 -3.01 6.86
C PRO A 152 10.61 -3.44 6.48
N GLN A 153 10.96 -4.71 6.69
CA GLN A 153 12.27 -5.28 6.35
C GLN A 153 12.23 -6.08 5.04
N ALA A 154 11.12 -6.02 4.28
CA ALA A 154 10.98 -6.76 3.03
C ALA A 154 12.04 -6.33 2.02
N LYS A 155 12.68 -7.32 1.38
CA LYS A 155 13.62 -7.14 0.28
C LYS A 155 13.25 -8.12 -0.83
N SER A 156 12.97 -7.61 -2.02
CA SER A 156 12.71 -8.48 -3.18
C SER A 156 14.01 -9.03 -3.79
N PRO A 157 13.94 -10.12 -4.56
CA PRO A 157 15.08 -10.63 -5.33
C PRO A 157 15.66 -9.60 -6.31
N LYS A 158 14.81 -8.68 -6.81
CA LYS A 158 15.21 -7.59 -7.72
C LYS A 158 15.81 -6.38 -7.00
N GLY A 159 15.80 -6.37 -5.66
CA GLY A 159 16.39 -5.31 -4.85
C GLY A 159 15.43 -4.21 -4.40
N ALA A 160 14.12 -4.40 -4.55
CA ALA A 160 13.12 -3.50 -3.98
C ALA A 160 13.10 -3.61 -2.45
N LEU A 161 12.84 -2.49 -1.75
CA LEU A 161 13.03 -2.37 -0.30
C LEU A 161 11.79 -1.81 0.42
N GLY A 162 11.50 -2.36 1.60
CA GLY A 162 10.57 -1.80 2.58
C GLY A 162 9.08 -2.00 2.24
N LEU A 163 8.24 -1.20 2.89
CA LEU A 163 6.78 -1.36 2.89
C LEU A 163 6.15 -1.19 1.51
N ALA A 164 6.59 -0.19 0.76
CA ALA A 164 6.14 0.15 -0.59
C ALA A 164 7.06 -0.41 -1.68
N GLN A 165 8.00 -1.30 -1.32
CA GLN A 165 8.92 -1.96 -2.27
C GLN A 165 9.59 -0.96 -3.24
N LEU A 166 10.13 0.14 -2.71
CA LEU A 166 10.84 1.12 -3.54
C LEU A 166 12.15 0.53 -4.06
N MET A 167 12.38 0.63 -5.37
CA MET A 167 13.70 0.40 -5.95
C MET A 167 14.69 1.49 -5.50
N PRO A 168 15.99 1.18 -5.32
CA PRO A 168 16.96 2.15 -4.83
C PRO A 168 17.04 3.44 -5.66
N GLY A 169 16.98 3.34 -7.00
CA GLY A 169 16.95 4.51 -7.89
C GLY A 169 15.71 5.38 -7.68
N THR A 170 14.54 4.77 -7.51
CA THR A 170 13.29 5.48 -7.18
C THR A 170 13.37 6.17 -5.83
N ALA A 171 13.92 5.50 -4.82
CA ALA A 171 14.10 6.09 -3.50
C ALA A 171 15.06 7.30 -3.53
N GLN A 172 16.12 7.23 -4.33
CA GLN A 172 17.04 8.35 -4.56
C GLN A 172 16.34 9.53 -5.23
N MET A 173 15.56 9.31 -6.29
CA MET A 173 14.79 10.37 -6.97
C MET A 173 13.79 11.05 -6.03
N LEU A 174 13.21 10.29 -5.09
CA LEU A 174 12.25 10.80 -4.12
C LEU A 174 12.90 11.47 -2.90
N GLY A 175 14.23 11.32 -2.74
CA GLY A 175 14.97 11.84 -1.59
C GLY A 175 14.65 11.13 -0.28
N VAL A 176 14.36 9.82 -0.33
CA VAL A 176 13.96 9.01 0.83
C VAL A 176 14.94 7.86 1.08
N ASN A 177 15.16 7.52 2.35
CA ASN A 177 15.81 6.28 2.74
C ASN A 177 14.78 5.13 2.70
N PRO A 178 14.87 4.17 1.76
CA PRO A 178 13.87 3.13 1.62
C PRO A 178 13.92 2.08 2.75
N ARG A 179 14.97 2.07 3.59
CA ARG A 179 15.05 1.23 4.79
C ARG A 179 14.41 1.86 6.01
N ASP A 180 14.18 3.17 5.98
CA ASP A 180 13.37 3.84 7.01
C ASP A 180 11.89 3.66 6.68
N PRO A 181 11.08 3.01 7.54
CA PRO A 181 9.70 2.68 7.20
C PRO A 181 8.81 3.90 6.97
N MET A 182 9.07 5.01 7.66
CA MET A 182 8.26 6.23 7.52
C MET A 182 8.59 6.94 6.22
N GLN A 183 9.87 7.07 5.87
CA GLN A 183 10.30 7.63 4.60
C GLN A 183 9.89 6.73 3.42
N ASN A 184 9.91 5.41 3.59
CA ASN A 184 9.46 4.47 2.57
C ASN A 184 7.95 4.61 2.28
N LEU A 185 7.12 4.76 3.32
CA LEU A 185 5.68 5.05 3.15
C LEU A 185 5.45 6.40 2.49
N ASP A 186 6.17 7.44 2.91
CA ASP A 186 6.04 8.78 2.33
C ASP A 186 6.44 8.78 0.84
N GLY A 187 7.57 8.16 0.51
CA GLY A 187 8.02 7.97 -0.87
C GLY A 187 7.04 7.15 -1.71
N GLY A 188 6.53 6.04 -1.17
CA GLY A 188 5.53 5.21 -1.84
C GLY A 188 4.23 5.97 -2.12
N ALA A 189 3.76 6.79 -1.18
CA ALA A 189 2.58 7.63 -1.39
C ALA A 189 2.83 8.68 -2.48
N ARG A 190 3.97 9.38 -2.44
CA ARG A 190 4.35 10.37 -3.46
C ARG A 190 4.49 9.75 -4.84
N TYR A 191 5.07 8.56 -4.92
CA TYR A 191 5.19 7.81 -6.17
C TYR A 191 3.81 7.44 -6.73
N LEU A 192 2.94 6.84 -5.93
CA LEU A 192 1.58 6.51 -6.37
C LEU A 192 0.78 7.74 -6.80
N LEU A 193 0.92 8.87 -6.10
CA LEU A 193 0.29 10.13 -6.47
C LEU A 193 0.81 10.68 -7.81
N ALA A 194 2.11 10.52 -8.11
CA ALA A 194 2.68 10.88 -9.39
C ALA A 194 2.09 10.02 -10.52
N GLN A 195 1.94 8.70 -10.31
CA GLN A 195 1.27 7.82 -11.26
C GLN A 195 -0.20 8.20 -11.46
N LEU A 196 -0.93 8.50 -10.37
CA LEU A 196 -2.31 8.98 -10.46
C LEU A 196 -2.42 10.30 -11.23
N GLN A 197 -1.45 11.19 -11.07
CA GLN A 197 -1.40 12.45 -11.81
C GLN A 197 -1.13 12.24 -13.30
N ALA A 198 -0.26 11.28 -13.65
CA ALA A 198 0.07 10.95 -15.03
C ALA A 198 -1.09 10.26 -15.75
N PHE A 199 -1.69 9.25 -15.14
CA PHE A 199 -2.66 8.37 -15.80
C PHE A 199 -4.13 8.74 -15.56
N ARG A 200 -4.43 9.55 -14.53
CA ARG A 200 -5.81 9.93 -14.12
C ARG A 200 -6.73 8.73 -13.87
N SER A 201 -6.17 7.55 -13.66
CA SER A 201 -6.88 6.29 -13.45
C SER A 201 -6.15 5.48 -12.39
N PRO A 202 -6.82 5.07 -11.30
CA PRO A 202 -6.21 4.22 -10.27
C PRO A 202 -5.72 2.88 -10.83
N MET A 203 -6.42 2.32 -11.81
CA MET A 203 -6.06 1.05 -12.43
C MET A 203 -4.77 1.17 -13.24
N LEU A 204 -4.63 2.21 -14.05
CA LEU A 204 -3.42 2.47 -14.82
C LEU A 204 -2.25 2.88 -13.92
N ALA A 205 -2.51 3.67 -12.87
CA ALA A 205 -1.49 4.11 -11.94
C ALA A 205 -0.84 2.96 -11.16
N LEU A 206 -1.58 1.90 -10.84
CA LEU A 206 -1.03 0.70 -10.21
C LEU A 206 -0.32 -0.24 -11.18
N ALA A 207 -0.57 -0.12 -12.49
CA ALA A 207 -0.01 -1.01 -13.51
C ALA A 207 1.32 -0.50 -14.11
N ALA A 208 1.69 0.75 -13.82
CA ALA A 208 2.81 1.46 -14.42
C ALA A 208 4.06 1.45 -13.55
#